data_AF-A0A658NJ63-F1
#
_entry.id   AF-A0A658NJ63-F1
#
_cell.length_a   1.000
_cell.length_b   1.000
_cell.length_c   1.000
_cell.angle_alpha   90.00
_cell.angle_beta   90.00
_cell.angle_gamma   90.00
#
_symmetry.space_group_name_H-M   'P 1'
#
loop_
_entity.id
_entity.type
_entity.pdbx_description
1 polymer ?
#
loop_
_entity_poly.entity_id
_entity_poly.type
_entity_poly.pdbx_seq_one_letter_code
_entity_poly.pdbx_strand_id
1 'polypeptide(L)' 'DDTIALIVKSAFTGQAAVGGFAGAGMAAAMRYGIARGLFSNESGLGRAPIVAAAARTSHPVRQALGSSTGTFWDTVVVCL' A
#
# COMPACT_ATOMS: atom_id res chain seq x y z
N ASP A 1 -15.84 -2.19 -40.86
CA ASP A 1 -16.96 -1.69 -40.03
C ASP A 1 -17.23 -2.52 -38.76
N ASP A 2 -17.15 -3.85 -38.78
CA ASP A 2 -17.53 -4.68 -37.62
C ASP A 2 -16.70 -4.49 -36.35
N THR A 3 -15.40 -4.18 -36.45
CA THR A 3 -14.54 -3.98 -35.26
C THR A 3 -14.97 -2.77 -34.44
N ILE A 4 -15.35 -1.67 -35.11
CA ILE A 4 -15.80 -0.45 -34.42
C ILE A 4 -17.16 -0.70 -33.74
N ALA A 5 -18.06 -1.40 -34.43
CA ALA A 5 -19.36 -1.79 -33.87
C ALA A 5 -19.22 -2.70 -32.63
N LEU A 6 -18.25 -3.62 -32.64
CA LEU A 6 -17.96 -4.51 -31.51
C LEU A 6 -17.39 -3.75 -30.30
N ILE A 7 -16.49 -2.79 -30.52
CA ILE A 7 -15.92 -1.94 -29.46
C ILE A 7 -17.04 -1.16 -28.77
N VAL A 8 -17.89 -0.49 -29.56
CA VAL A 8 -19.01 0.31 -29.02
C VAL A 8 -20.00 -0.58 -28.28
N LYS A 9 -20.40 -1.74 -28.85
CA LYS A 9 -21.28 -2.67 -28.13
C LYS A 9 -20.68 -3.12 -26.80
N SER A 10 -19.41 -3.53 -26.82
CA SER A 10 -18.69 -4.02 -25.63
C SER A 10 -18.59 -2.96 -24.53
N ALA A 11 -18.30 -1.71 -24.92
CA ALA A 11 -18.16 -0.58 -24.01
C ALA A 11 -19.45 -0.25 -23.24
N PHE A 12 -20.62 -0.49 -23.85
CA PHE A 12 -21.94 -0.26 -23.23
C PHE A 12 -22.61 -1.54 -22.72
N THR A 13 -21.85 -2.65 -22.55
CA THR A 13 -22.39 -3.84 -21.89
C THR A 13 -22.39 -3.72 -20.37
N GLY A 14 -23.33 -4.41 -19.71
CA GLY A 14 -23.34 -4.49 -18.24
C GLY A 14 -22.06 -5.11 -17.64
N GLN A 15 -21.35 -5.94 -18.40
CA GLN A 15 -20.05 -6.51 -17.99
C GLN A 15 -18.96 -5.43 -17.90
N ALA A 16 -18.96 -4.45 -18.80
CA ALA A 16 -18.03 -3.31 -18.72
C ALA A 16 -18.28 -2.46 -17.48
N ALA A 17 -19.55 -2.26 -17.09
CA ALA A 17 -19.91 -1.57 -15.86
C ALA A 17 -19.42 -2.34 -14.62
N VAL A 18 -19.69 -3.66 -14.53
CA VAL A 18 -19.24 -4.49 -13.40
C VAL A 18 -17.71 -4.51 -13.30
N GLY A 19 -17.00 -4.69 -14.42
CA GLY A 19 -15.54 -4.64 -14.46
C GLY A 19 -14.99 -3.26 -14.07
N GLY A 20 -15.63 -2.18 -14.51
CA GLY A 20 -15.28 -0.81 -14.16
C GLY A 20 -15.45 -0.52 -12.66
N PHE A 21 -16.57 -0.92 -12.06
CA PHE A 21 -16.79 -0.77 -10.62
C PHE A 21 -15.86 -1.63 -9.78
N ALA A 22 -15.62 -2.88 -10.18
CA ALA A 22 -14.68 -3.75 -9.49
C ALA A 22 -13.25 -3.16 -9.54
N GLY A 23 -12.81 -2.71 -10.71
CA GLY A 23 -11.50 -2.07 -10.89
C GLY A 23 -11.38 -0.77 -10.09
N ALA A 24 -12.41 0.09 -10.11
CA ALA A 24 -12.43 1.32 -9.33
C ALA A 24 -12.43 1.04 -7.81
N GLY A 25 -13.19 0.04 -7.36
CA GLY A 25 -13.22 -0.40 -5.97
C GLY A 25 -11.87 -0.93 -5.49
N MET A 26 -11.20 -1.77 -6.30
CA MET A 26 -9.84 -2.24 -6.00
C MET A 26 -8.84 -1.08 -5.95
N ALA A 27 -8.89 -0.17 -6.92
CA ALA A 27 -8.02 1.00 -6.95
C ALA A 27 -8.21 1.90 -5.72
N ALA A 28 -9.47 2.11 -5.29
CA ALA A 28 -9.78 2.84 -4.08
C ALA A 28 -9.29 2.11 -2.82
N ALA A 29 -9.56 0.81 -2.70
CA ALA A 29 -9.12 -0.01 -1.57
C ALA A 29 -7.59 0.01 -1.42
N MET A 30 -6.86 -0.15 -2.52
CA MET A 30 -5.39 -0.04 -2.52
C MET A 30 -4.93 1.35 -2.11
N ARG A 31 -5.51 2.42 -2.67
CA ARG A 31 -5.14 3.80 -2.31
C ARG A 31 -5.33 4.08 -0.83
N TYR A 32 -6.49 3.75 -0.28
CA TYR A 32 -6.76 3.98 1.14
C TYR A 32 -5.93 3.06 2.04
N GLY A 33 -5.73 1.80 1.67
CA GLY A 33 -4.91 0.85 2.41
C GLY A 33 -3.43 1.28 2.46
N ILE A 34 -2.85 1.64 1.32
CA ILE A 34 -1.47 2.13 1.23
C ILE A 34 -1.31 3.42 2.03
N ALA A 35 -2.22 4.39 1.86
CA ALA A 35 -2.14 5.64 2.61
C ALA A 35 -2.20 5.41 4.12
N ARG A 36 -3.17 4.62 4.62
CA ARG A 36 -3.31 4.30 6.05
C ARG A 36 -2.10 3.54 6.59
N GLY A 37 -1.56 2.58 5.84
CA GLY A 37 -0.37 1.82 6.22
C GLY A 37 0.87 2.71 6.35
N LEU A 38 1.11 3.60 5.39
CA LEU A 38 2.23 4.55 5.43
C LEU A 38 2.14 5.52 6.63
N PHE A 39 0.93 5.94 7.01
CA PHE A 39 0.75 6.80 8.18
C PHE A 39 0.91 6.07 9.51
N SER A 40 0.60 4.76 9.56
CA SER A 40 0.71 3.97 10.80
C SER A 40 2.16 3.72 11.18
N ASN A 41 2.95 3.20 10.23
CA ASN A 41 4.30 2.71 10.51
C ASN A 41 5.41 3.67 10.08
N GLU A 42 5.04 4.84 9.55
CA GLU A 42 5.95 5.86 9.00
C GLU A 42 6.96 5.33 7.97
N SER A 43 6.65 4.22 7.29
CA SER A 43 7.57 3.58 6.35
C SER A 43 7.86 4.50 5.17
N GLY A 44 9.15 4.72 4.91
CA GLY A 44 9.62 5.62 3.86
C GLY A 44 9.57 7.12 4.20
N LEU A 45 9.11 7.53 5.39
CA LEU A 45 9.10 8.94 5.82
C LEU A 45 10.42 9.41 6.47
N GLY A 46 11.33 8.48 6.79
CA GLY A 46 12.66 8.80 7.31
C GLY A 46 12.73 9.22 8.79
N ARG A 47 11.63 9.08 9.54
CA ARG A 47 11.58 9.42 10.97
C ARG A 47 12.08 8.31 11.90
N ALA A 48 11.80 7.04 11.58
CA ALA A 48 12.26 5.89 12.36
C ALA A 48 13.80 5.86 12.61
N PRO A 49 14.67 6.23 11.65
CA PRO A 49 16.11 6.35 11.88
C PRO A 49 16.51 7.38 12.94
N ILE A 50 15.72 8.44 13.15
CA ILE A 50 15.99 9.49 14.14
C ILE A 50 15.94 8.90 15.55
N VAL A 51 14.93 8.06 15.83
CA VAL A 51 14.80 7.35 17.11
C VAL A 51 15.89 6.28 17.23
N ALA A 52 16.17 5.55 16.15
CA ALA A 52 17.20 4.53 16.13
C ALA A 52 18.61 5.10 16.40
N ALA A 53 18.88 6.35 16.01
CA ALA A 53 20.14 7.04 16.26
C ALA A 53 20.39 7.36 17.74
N ALA A 54 19.32 7.49 18.54
CA ALA A 54 19.42 7.72 19.99
C ALA A 54 19.72 6.42 20.78
N ALA A 55 19.59 5.26 20.16
CA ALA A 55 19.79 3.98 20.83
C ALA A 55 21.28 3.70 21.05
N ARG A 56 21.63 3.21 22.25
CA ARG A 56 23.00 2.73 22.54
C ARG A 56 23.21 1.36 21.88
N THR A 57 23.85 1.37 20.72
CA THR A 57 24.27 0.16 20.00
C THR A 57 25.77 0.18 19.75
N SER A 58 26.41 -0.98 19.79
CA SER A 58 27.82 -1.16 19.41
C SER A 58 28.02 -1.23 17.90
N HIS A 59 26.97 -1.55 17.13
CA HIS A 59 27.05 -1.69 15.68
C HIS A 59 25.76 -1.19 15.00
N PRO A 60 25.85 -0.31 13.99
CA PRO A 60 24.67 0.30 13.36
C PRO A 60 23.76 -0.74 12.69
N VAL A 61 24.34 -1.78 12.07
CA VAL A 61 23.58 -2.87 11.43
C VAL A 61 22.69 -3.61 12.44
N ARG A 62 23.15 -3.79 13.68
CA ARG A 62 22.37 -4.49 14.71
C ARG A 62 21.15 -3.68 15.15
N GLN A 63 21.30 -2.37 15.24
CA GLN A 63 20.20 -1.46 15.51
C GLN A 63 19.24 -1.33 14.32
N ALA A 64 19.77 -1.33 13.09
CA ALA A 64 18.97 -1.29 11.87
C ALA A 64 18.08 -2.54 11.74
N LEU A 65 18.63 -3.73 11.99
CA LEU A 65 17.88 -4.98 11.97
C LEU A 65 16.78 -5.02 13.03
N GLY A 66 17.04 -4.51 14.23
CA GLY A 66 16.02 -4.35 15.25
C GLY A 66 14.92 -3.36 14.83
N SER A 67 15.32 -2.18 14.35
CA SER A 67 14.39 -1.13 13.92
C SER A 67 13.56 -1.52 12.70
N SER A 68 14.05 -2.38 11.81
CA SER A 68 13.28 -2.85 10.64
C SER A 68 12.12 -3.77 11.01
N THR A 69 12.10 -4.33 12.23
CA THR A 69 10.97 -5.14 12.71
C THR A 69 9.77 -4.29 13.14
N GLY A 70 9.95 -2.98 13.30
CA GLY A 70 8.89 -2.07 13.75
C GLY A 70 7.65 -2.07 12.85
N THR A 71 7.83 -2.12 11.52
CA THR A 71 6.72 -2.15 10.56
C THR A 71 5.90 -3.44 10.65
N PHE A 72 6.53 -4.58 10.99
CA PHE A 72 5.82 -5.83 11.21
C PHE A 72 4.92 -5.75 12.44
N TRP A 73 5.45 -5.29 13.56
CA TRP A 73 4.66 -5.17 14.80
C TRP A 73 3.52 -4.16 14.65
N ASP A 74 3.79 -2.99 14.06
CA ASP A 74 2.78 -1.96 13.90
C ASP A 74 1.68 -2.37 12.91
N THR A 75 2.05 -2.88 11.73
CA THR A 75 1.07 -3.13 10.66
C THR A 75 0.41 -4.50 10.72
N VAL A 76 1.15 -5.56 11.08
CA VAL A 76 0.64 -6.94 11.03
C VAL A 76 0.00 -7.35 12.35
N VAL A 77 0.52 -6.87 13.49
CA VAL A 77 0.07 -7.30 14.81
C VAL A 77 -0.91 -6.31 15.44
N VAL A 78 -0.68 -5.00 15.28
CA VAL A 78 -1.49 -3.97 15.94
C VAL A 78 -2.60 -3.41 15.04
N CYS A 79 -2.29 -3.12 13.77
CA CYS A 79 -3.26 -2.51 12.84
C CYS A 79 -4.11 -3.49 12.02
N LEU A 80 -3.82 -4.79 12.06
CA LEU A 80 -4.70 -5.83 11.54
C LEU A 80 -5.93 -5.98 12.45
#